data_AF-A0A1V0PV82-F1
#
_entry.id   AF-A0A1V0PV82-F1
#
_cell.length_a   1.000
_cell.length_b   1.000
_cell.length_c   1.000
_cell.angle_alpha   90.00
_cell.angle_beta   90.00
_cell.angle_gamma   90.00
#
_symmetry.space_group_name_H-M   'P 1'
#
loop_
_entity.id
_entity.type
_entity.pdbx_description
1 polymer ?
#
loop_
_entity_poly.entity_id
_entity_poly.type
_entity_poly.pdbx_seq_one_letter_code
_entity_poly.pdbx_strand_id
1 'polypeptide(L)'
;MTGLSVLLAYASWAAAPLVAYAALELGLRRSPRGFGLLLALYSAAVWLVWAALRVEVDGAPYATVAPLSVLGPWAGVMVLSLVLFAVGARIGGGE
;
A
#
# COMPACT_ATOMS: atom_id res chain seq x y z
N MET A 1 -3.87 13.79 -19.27
CA MET A 1 -4.92 13.28 -18.35
C MET A 1 -4.41 13.30 -16.91
N THR A 2 -3.95 14.45 -16.43
CA THR A 2 -3.14 14.58 -15.20
C THR A 2 -3.93 14.44 -13.91
N GLY A 3 -5.26 14.62 -13.94
CA GLY A 3 -6.09 14.56 -12.73
C GLY A 3 -6.30 13.16 -12.16
N LEU A 4 -6.35 12.13 -13.00
CA LEU A 4 -6.74 10.77 -12.58
C LEU A 4 -5.62 10.05 -11.84
N SER A 5 -4.40 10.07 -12.38
CA SER A 5 -3.18 9.52 -11.75
C SER A 5 -2.91 10.16 -10.38
N VAL A 6 -3.06 11.48 -10.29
CA VAL A 6 -2.94 12.23 -9.03
C VAL A 6 -4.02 11.79 -8.03
N LEU A 7 -5.28 11.68 -8.45
CA LEU A 7 -6.37 11.20 -7.60
C LEU A 7 -6.13 9.77 -7.10
N LEU A 8 -5.65 8.88 -7.97
CA LEU A 8 -5.27 7.52 -7.59
C LEU A 8 -4.10 7.48 -6.60
N ALA A 9 -3.12 8.38 -6.73
CA ALA A 9 -2.02 8.48 -5.77
C ALA A 9 -2.54 8.85 -4.37
N TYR A 10 -3.37 9.88 -4.26
CA TYR A 10 -3.99 10.24 -2.98
C TYR A 10 -4.91 9.14 -2.43
N ALA A 11 -5.69 8.47 -3.29
CA ALA A 11 -6.52 7.35 -2.87
C ALA A 11 -5.68 6.18 -2.34
N SER A 12 -4.52 5.90 -2.96
CA SER A 12 -3.61 4.85 -2.50
C SER A 12 -3.00 5.16 -1.13
N TRP A 13 -2.72 6.43 -0.84
CA TRP A 13 -2.28 6.87 0.48
C TRP A 13 -3.41 6.78 1.51
N ALA A 14 -4.63 7.16 1.14
CA ALA A 14 -5.79 7.06 2.02
C ALA A 14 -6.16 5.60 2.37
N ALA A 15 -5.80 4.64 1.52
CA ALA A 15 -6.01 3.22 1.78
C ALA A 15 -5.02 2.62 2.80
N ALA A 16 -3.89 3.28 3.08
CA ALA A 16 -2.83 2.77 3.96
C ALA A 16 -3.31 2.36 5.36
N PRO A 17 -4.14 3.15 6.09
CA PRO A 17 -4.64 2.76 7.40
C PRO A 17 -5.53 1.51 7.36
N LEU A 18 -6.29 1.33 6.28
CA LEU A 18 -7.13 0.14 6.08
C LEU A 18 -6.28 -1.12 5.90
N VAL A 19 -5.18 -1.04 5.14
CA VAL A 19 -4.24 -2.14 4.95
C VAL A 19 -3.52 -2.49 6.25
N ALA A 20 -3.12 -1.49 7.04
CA ALA A 20 -2.53 -1.69 8.35
C ALA A 20 -3.50 -2.38 9.32
N TYR A 21 -4.75 -1.91 9.38
CA TYR A 21 -5.80 -2.52 10.20
C TYR A 21 -6.10 -3.97 9.77
N ALA A 22 -6.28 -4.21 8.48
CA ALA A 22 -6.52 -5.55 7.95
C ALA A 22 -5.33 -6.50 8.21
N ALA A 23 -4.09 -6.01 8.17
CA ALA A 23 -2.91 -6.79 8.53
C ALA A 23 -2.93 -7.26 9.99
N LEU A 24 -3.33 -6.38 10.92
CA LEU A 24 -3.51 -6.74 12.33
C LEU A 24 -4.59 -7.83 12.48
N GLU A 25 -5.76 -7.65 11.86
CA GLU A 25 -6.84 -8.65 11.91
C GLU A 25 -6.41 -10.00 11.33
N LEU A 26 -5.70 -10.00 10.21
CA LEU A 26 -5.18 -11.23 9.60
C LEU A 26 -4.12 -11.90 10.48
N GLY A 27 -3.34 -11.09 11.22
CA GLY A 27 -2.43 -11.55 12.25
C GLY A 27 -3.19 -12.27 13.38
N LEU A 28 -4.22 -11.62 13.93
CA LEU A 28 -5.07 -12.20 14.98
C LEU A 28 -5.71 -13.53 14.55
N ARG A 29 -6.07 -13.65 13.27
CA ARG A 29 -6.63 -14.89 12.69
C ARG A 29 -5.56 -15.90 12.24
N ARG A 30 -4.27 -15.62 12.44
CA ARG A 30 -3.12 -16.41 11.95
C ARG A 30 -3.26 -16.83 10.48
N SER A 31 -3.67 -15.90 9.62
CA SER A 31 -3.89 -16.15 8.19
C SER A 31 -2.76 -15.55 7.34
N PRO A 32 -1.60 -16.22 7.21
CA PRO A 32 -0.48 -15.70 6.43
C PRO A 32 -0.81 -15.62 4.93
N ARG A 33 -1.67 -16.52 4.43
CA ARG A 33 -2.14 -16.47 3.03
C ARG A 33 -2.98 -15.23 2.75
N GLY A 34 -3.93 -14.92 3.64
CA GLY A 34 -4.75 -13.71 3.51
C GLY A 34 -3.89 -12.45 3.60
N PHE A 35 -2.91 -12.43 4.51
CA PHE A 35 -1.97 -11.32 4.62
C PHE A 35 -1.10 -11.15 3.37
N GLY A 36 -0.56 -12.24 2.83
CA GLY A 36 0.21 -12.21 1.59
C GLY A 36 -0.60 -11.67 0.41
N LEU A 37 -1.86 -12.10 0.26
CA LEU A 37 -2.76 -11.59 -0.77
C LEU A 37 -3.06 -10.10 -0.59
N LEU A 38 -3.30 -9.64 0.63
CA LEU A 38 -3.53 -8.23 0.94
C LEU A 38 -2.35 -7.36 0.52
N LEU A 39 -1.12 -7.74 0.90
CA LEU A 39 0.08 -6.99 0.53
C LEU A 39 0.34 -7.03 -0.99
N ALA A 40 0.09 -8.17 -1.63
CA ALA A 40 0.25 -8.31 -3.08
C ALA A 40 -0.71 -7.38 -3.83
N LEU A 41 -1.99 -7.34 -3.44
CA LEU A 41 -3.00 -6.48 -4.04
C LEU A 41 -2.69 -4.99 -3.84
N TYR A 42 -2.33 -4.60 -2.61
CA TYR A 42 -1.95 -3.22 -2.33
C TYR A 42 -0.70 -2.81 -3.10
N SER A 43 0.32 -3.68 -3.14
CA SER A 43 1.55 -3.40 -3.90
C SER A 43 1.27 -3.28 -5.40
N ALA A 44 0.45 -4.17 -5.97
CA ALA A 44 0.05 -4.08 -7.37
C ALA A 44 -0.65 -2.75 -7.68
N ALA A 45 -1.55 -2.29 -6.80
CA ALA A 45 -2.21 -0.99 -6.94
C ALA A 45 -1.20 0.17 -6.91
N VAL A 46 -0.27 0.18 -5.95
CA VAL A 46 0.79 1.21 -5.87
C VAL A 46 1.67 1.20 -7.12
N TRP A 47 2.07 0.02 -7.62
CA TRP A 47 2.88 -0.09 -8.83
C TRP A 47 2.15 0.40 -10.09
N LEU A 48 0.84 0.15 -10.20
CA LEU A 48 0.02 0.70 -11.29
C LEU A 48 -0.03 2.24 -11.23
N VAL A 49 -0.20 2.81 -10.04
CA VAL A 49 -0.17 4.27 -9.84
C VAL A 49 1.21 4.84 -10.18
N TRP A 50 2.28 4.19 -9.72
CA TRP A 50 3.64 4.59 -10.04
C TRP A 50 3.91 4.59 -11.55
N ALA A 51 3.48 3.54 -12.25
CA ALA A 51 3.62 3.43 -13.71
C ALA A 51 2.83 4.53 -14.43
N ALA A 52 1.61 4.82 -13.98
CA ALA A 52 0.79 5.90 -14.52
C ALA A 52 1.46 7.28 -14.34
N LEU A 53 2.00 7.56 -13.15
CA LEU A 53 2.74 8.81 -12.87
C LEU A 53 4.03 8.91 -13.71
N ARG A 54 4.73 7.79 -13.93
CA ARG A 54 5.92 7.72 -14.80
C ARG A 54 5.61 8.14 -16.23
N VAL A 55 4.55 7.56 -16.82
CA VAL A 55 4.10 7.90 -18.18
C VAL A 55 3.70 9.37 -18.29
N GLU A 56 3.12 9.93 -17.24
CA GLU A 56 2.75 11.34 -17.20
C GLU A 56 3.97 12.28 -17.16
N VAL A 57 4.99 11.97 -16.36
CA VAL A 57 6.24 12.74 -16.31
C VAL A 57 6.97 12.70 -17.65
N ASP A 58 7.04 11.54 -18.31
CA ASP A 58 7.75 11.40 -19.58
C ASP A 58 7.06 12.17 -20.73
N GLY A 59 5.76 12.48 -20.59
CA GLY A 59 4.94 13.17 -21.59
C GLY A 59 4.62 14.64 -21.29
N ALA A 60 5.05 15.20 -20.15
CA ALA A 60 4.68 16.55 -19.72
C ALA A 60 5.87 17.36 -19.15
N PRO A 61 5.91 18.68 -19.38
CA PRO A 61 7.00 19.53 -18.89
C PRO A 61 6.99 19.70 -17.35
N TYR A 62 5.86 19.43 -16.69
CA TYR A 62 5.70 19.52 -15.23
C TYR A 62 4.75 18.44 -14.72
N ALA A 63 5.08 17.82 -13.59
CA ALA A 63 4.24 16.83 -12.92
C ALA A 63 3.87 17.28 -11.51
N THR A 64 2.58 17.24 -11.19
CA THR A 64 2.04 17.62 -9.87
C THR A 64 2.48 16.67 -8.76
N VAL A 65 2.66 15.39 -9.08
CA VAL A 65 3.09 14.35 -8.14
C VAL A 65 4.29 13.62 -8.76
N ALA A 66 5.44 13.69 -8.08
CA ALA A 66 6.62 12.94 -8.50
C ALA A 66 6.38 11.43 -8.32
N PRO A 67 6.69 10.57 -9.31
CA PRO A 67 6.50 9.12 -9.19
C PRO A 67 7.23 8.52 -7.97
N LEU A 68 8.38 9.06 -7.57
CA LEU A 68 9.11 8.57 -6.40
C LEU A 68 8.36 8.81 -5.09
N SER A 69 7.41 9.74 -5.05
CA SER A 69 6.65 10.08 -3.84
C SER A 69 5.74 8.94 -3.36
N VAL A 70 5.39 7.97 -4.21
CA VAL A 70 4.58 6.81 -3.79
C VAL A 70 5.41 5.69 -3.17
N LEU A 71 6.73 5.64 -3.40
CA LEU A 71 7.59 4.54 -2.92
C LEU A 71 7.87 4.62 -1.41
N GLY A 72 8.11 5.83 -0.89
CA GLY A 72 8.37 6.05 0.53
C GLY A 72 7.18 5.61 1.42
N PRO A 73 5.97 6.15 1.18
CA PRO A 73 4.75 5.72 1.87
C PRO A 73 4.48 4.22 1.71
N TRP A 74 4.66 3.65 0.51
CA TRP A 74 4.50 2.21 0.30
C TRP A 74 5.43 1.38 1.18
N ALA A 75 6.71 1.72 1.25
CA ALA A 75 7.67 1.03 2.11
C ALA A 75 7.27 1.14 3.59
N GLY A 76 6.82 2.32 4.03
CA GLY A 76 6.30 2.53 5.39
C GLY A 76 5.09 1.64 5.70
N VAL A 77 4.14 1.52 4.76
CA VAL A 77 2.97 0.65 4.91
C VAL A 77 3.37 -0.82 4.96
N MET A 78 4.29 -1.27 4.10
CA MET A 78 4.79 -2.65 4.12
C MET A 78 5.38 -3.01 5.48
N VAL A 79 6.28 -2.17 6.00
CA VAL A 79 6.94 -2.40 7.30
C VAL A 79 5.91 -2.39 8.43
N LEU A 80 5.03 -1.38 8.46
CA LEU A 80 3.99 -1.28 9.49
C LEU A 80 3.05 -2.49 9.48
N SER A 81 2.56 -2.88 8.31
CA SER A 81 1.68 -4.03 8.15
C SER A 81 2.35 -5.35 8.55
N LEU A 82 3.64 -5.53 8.26
CA LEU A 82 4.40 -6.70 8.74
C LEU A 82 4.49 -6.74 10.26
N VAL A 83 4.80 -5.61 10.90
CA VAL A 83 4.84 -5.50 12.35
C VAL A 83 3.48 -5.81 12.97
N LEU A 84 2.41 -5.20 12.45
CA LEU A 84 1.05 -5.40 12.96
C LEU A 84 0.56 -6.83 12.76
N PHE A 85 0.85 -7.47 11.63
CA PHE A 85 0.56 -8.88 11.41
C PHE A 85 1.29 -9.76 12.43
N ALA A 86 2.59 -9.52 12.64
CA ALA A 86 3.39 -10.27 13.60
C ALA A 86 2.87 -10.10 15.04
N VAL A 87 2.50 -8.88 15.44
CA VAL A 87 1.87 -8.58 16.73
C VAL A 87 0.54 -9.31 16.86
N GLY A 88 -0.33 -9.24 15.84
CA GLY A 88 -1.59 -9.96 15.81
C GLY A 88 -1.41 -11.47 15.95
N ALA A 89 -0.45 -12.07 15.23
CA ALA A 89 -0.19 -13.51 15.26
C ALA A 89 0.35 -14.01 16.61
N ARG A 90 1.11 -13.17 17.32
CA ARG A 90 1.60 -13.44 18.69
C ARG A 90 0.46 -13.45 19.70
N ILE A 91 -0.50 -12.53 19.57
CA ILE A 91 -1.62 -12.38 20.52
C ILE A 91 -2.75 -13.37 20.20
N GLY A 92 -3.07 -13.56 18.92
CA GLY A 92 -4.24 -14.28 18.43
C GLY A 92 -4.22 -15.80 18.54
N GLY A 93 -3.39 -16.39 19.40
CA GLY A 93 -3.60 -17.79 19.74
C GLY A 93 -2.96 -18.20 21.04
N GLY A 94 -3.30 -17.43 22.07
CA GLY A 94 -3.49 -17.99 23.41
C GLY A 94 -4.88 -18.62 23.48
N GLU A 95 -4.99 -19.83 22.94
CA GLU A 95 -5.91 -20.90 23.35
C GLU A 95 -5.16 -22.22 23.19
#